data_AF-A0AAV6BA33-F1
#
_entry.id   AF-A0AAV6BA33-F1
#
_cell.length_a   1.000
_cell.length_b   1.000
_cell.length_c   1.000
_cell.angle_alpha   90.00
_cell.angle_beta   90.00
_cell.angle_gamma   90.00
#
_symmetry.space_group_name_H-M   'P 1'
#
loop_
_entity.id
_entity.type
_entity.pdbx_description
1 polymer ?
#
loop_
_entity_poly.entity_id
_entity_poly.type
_entity_poly.pdbx_seq_one_letter_code
_entity_poly.pdbx_strand_id
1 'polypeptide(L)'
;PYTSSSDEKSFGGGHSAREKEIGLAAFLEEKQKQVRARFVVFNGHVHNYERHEHNGVTYFVTGGGGAHAYPIARKAGDPYKDAGINYHYLLVAVDKNQVRITMKKLEFKDGKPAWSLPDEIVIPASVAKVAGAR
;
A
#
# COMPACT_ATOMS: atom_id res chain seq x y z
N PRO A 1 -10.30 -1.11 2.67
CA PRO A 1 -10.14 -2.34 1.86
C PRO A 1 -8.66 -2.72 1.82
N TYR A 2 -8.32 -4.01 1.89
CA TYR A 2 -6.91 -4.46 1.92
C TYR A 2 -6.30 -4.58 0.51
N THR A 3 -7.18 -4.74 -0.48
CA THR A 3 -6.97 -4.50 -1.91
C THR A 3 -8.31 -4.04 -2.51
N SER A 4 -8.25 -3.28 -3.60
CA SER A 4 -9.38 -2.89 -4.44
C SER A 4 -9.52 -3.80 -5.65
N SER A 5 -8.59 -4.73 -5.83
CA SER A 5 -8.68 -5.81 -6.79
C SER A 5 -9.84 -6.75 -6.45
N SER A 6 -10.35 -7.45 -7.46
CA SER A 6 -11.41 -8.43 -7.33
C SER A 6 -11.15 -9.61 -8.26
N ASP A 7 -11.74 -10.75 -7.93
CA ASP A 7 -11.70 -11.94 -8.81
C ASP A 7 -12.57 -11.78 -10.07
N GLU A 8 -13.26 -10.64 -10.22
CA GLU A 8 -14.00 -10.32 -11.42
C GLU A 8 -13.05 -10.19 -12.61
N LYS A 9 -13.42 -10.80 -13.73
CA LYS A 9 -12.61 -10.78 -14.95
C LYS A 9 -12.76 -9.49 -15.76
N SER A 10 -13.57 -8.54 -15.27
CA SER A 10 -13.87 -7.26 -15.93
C SER A 10 -12.62 -6.47 -16.33
N PHE A 11 -11.50 -6.69 -15.64
CA PHE A 11 -10.20 -6.05 -15.89
C PHE A 11 -9.05 -7.04 -16.07
N GLY A 12 -9.31 -8.25 -16.57
CA GLY A 12 -8.26 -9.25 -16.83
C GLY A 12 -7.99 -10.22 -15.68
N GLY A 13 -8.80 -10.18 -14.62
CA GLY A 13 -8.71 -11.09 -13.47
C GLY A 13 -7.73 -10.58 -12.42
N GLY A 14 -8.26 -10.04 -11.32
CA GLY A 14 -7.51 -9.70 -10.13
C GLY A 14 -7.65 -10.75 -9.03
N HIS A 15 -7.32 -10.36 -7.80
CA HIS A 15 -7.52 -11.21 -6.63
C HIS A 15 -8.17 -10.43 -5.50
N SER A 16 -9.33 -10.89 -5.06
CA SER A 16 -9.95 -10.36 -3.85
C SER A 16 -9.09 -10.73 -2.63
N ALA A 17 -9.19 -9.93 -1.56
CA ALA A 17 -8.60 -10.30 -0.28
C ALA A 17 -9.18 -11.64 0.20
N ARG A 18 -8.30 -12.59 0.52
CA ARG A 18 -8.65 -13.94 1.00
C ARG A 18 -9.00 -13.89 2.48
N GLU A 19 -9.77 -14.86 2.97
CA GLU A 19 -10.19 -14.93 4.39
C GLU A 19 -9.02 -14.82 5.37
N LYS A 20 -7.89 -15.46 5.06
CA LYS A 20 -6.67 -15.39 5.90
C LYS A 20 -6.06 -14.00 5.94
N GLU A 21 -6.09 -13.27 4.82
CA GLU A 21 -5.58 -11.89 4.73
C GLU A 21 -6.50 -10.94 5.50
N ILE A 22 -7.81 -11.13 5.38
CA ILE A 22 -8.83 -10.41 6.15
C ILE A 22 -8.65 -10.65 7.65
N GLY A 23 -8.46 -11.91 8.06
CA GLY A 23 -8.24 -12.28 9.46
C GLY A 23 -6.95 -11.70 10.03
N LEU A 24 -5.85 -11.71 9.27
CA LEU A 24 -4.59 -11.08 9.66
C LEU A 24 -4.75 -9.56 9.82
N ALA A 25 -5.42 -8.89 8.87
CA ALA A 25 -5.65 -7.46 8.94
C ALA A 25 -6.49 -7.07 10.16
N ALA A 26 -7.59 -7.79 10.42
CA ALA A 26 -8.40 -7.56 11.62
C ALA A 26 -7.59 -7.72 12.92
N PHE A 27 -6.72 -8.74 12.98
CA PHE A 27 -5.81 -8.92 14.11
C PHE A 27 -4.83 -7.75 14.26
N LEU A 28 -4.17 -7.32 13.18
CA LEU A 28 -3.19 -6.22 13.20
C LEU A 28 -3.84 -4.90 13.62
N GLU A 29 -5.04 -4.62 13.12
CA GLU A 29 -5.79 -3.41 13.46
C GLU A 29 -6.25 -3.38 14.91
N GLU A 30 -6.70 -4.51 15.45
CA GLU A 30 -7.02 -4.60 16.86
C GLU A 30 -5.77 -4.41 17.73
N LYS A 31 -4.65 -5.00 17.33
CA LYS A 31 -3.37 -4.82 18.03
C LYS A 31 -2.84 -3.40 17.93
N GLN A 32 -3.03 -2.71 16.81
CA GLN A 32 -2.58 -1.33 16.60
C GLN A 32 -3.12 -0.37 17.66
N LYS A 33 -4.34 -0.62 18.17
CA LYS A 33 -4.97 0.19 19.23
C LYS A 33 -4.25 0.10 20.57
N GLN A 34 -3.52 -0.99 20.80
CA GLN A 34 -2.91 -1.34 22.08
C GLN A 34 -1.40 -1.09 22.12
N VAL A 35 -0.76 -0.91 20.96
CA VAL A 35 0.69 -0.75 20.85
C VAL A 35 1.07 0.65 20.40
N ARG A 36 2.24 1.11 20.86
CA ARG A 36 2.86 2.35 20.38
C ARG A 36 3.51 2.18 19.00
N ALA A 37 3.94 0.97 18.65
CA ALA A 37 4.49 0.70 17.32
C ALA A 37 3.45 1.01 16.23
N ARG A 38 3.91 1.43 15.05
CA ARG A 38 3.05 1.61 13.88
C ARG A 38 3.20 0.39 12.98
N PHE A 39 2.10 -0.28 12.68
CA PHE A 39 2.07 -1.35 11.70
C PHE A 39 1.93 -0.76 10.29
N VAL A 40 2.84 -1.19 9.42
CA VAL A 40 2.82 -0.92 8.00
C VAL A 40 2.98 -2.26 7.31
N VAL A 41 2.05 -2.61 6.44
CA VAL A 41 1.96 -3.91 5.79
C VAL A 41 2.24 -3.75 4.31
N PHE A 42 3.19 -4.53 3.80
CA PHE A 42 3.53 -4.58 2.37
C PHE A 42 3.13 -5.93 1.80
N ASN A 43 2.20 -5.93 0.86
CA ASN A 43 1.68 -7.14 0.22
C ASN A 43 2.01 -7.16 -1.27
N GLY A 44 2.18 -8.36 -1.83
CA GLY A 44 2.27 -8.58 -3.27
C GLY A 44 0.98 -9.20 -3.81
N HIS A 45 1.12 -10.30 -4.57
CA HIS A 45 0.04 -11.11 -5.16
C HIS A 45 -0.78 -10.41 -6.25
N VAL A 46 -1.38 -9.25 -5.95
CA VAL A 46 -2.01 -8.40 -6.96
C VAL A 46 -0.92 -7.61 -7.69
N HIS A 47 -0.76 -7.85 -9.00
CA HIS A 47 0.27 -7.23 -9.84
C HIS A 47 -0.07 -5.77 -10.20
N ASN A 48 -0.22 -4.92 -9.19
CA ASN A 48 -0.47 -3.49 -9.29
C ASN A 48 0.05 -2.79 -8.01
N TYR A 49 -0.07 -1.47 -7.98
CA TYR A 49 0.11 -0.62 -6.81
C TYR A 49 -1.22 -0.22 -6.18
N GLU A 50 -1.32 -0.27 -4.87
CA GLU A 50 -2.38 0.37 -4.09
C GLU A 50 -1.87 0.82 -2.74
N ARG A 51 -2.48 1.88 -2.18
CA ARG A 51 -2.27 2.30 -0.80
C ARG A 51 -3.58 2.55 -0.08
N HIS A 52 -3.74 1.90 1.06
CA HIS A 52 -4.92 2.01 1.93
C HIS A 52 -4.50 2.29 3.36
N GLU A 53 -5.36 2.98 4.10
CA GLU A 53 -5.26 3.12 5.56
C GLU A 53 -6.56 2.60 6.17
N HIS A 54 -6.45 1.82 7.24
CA HIS A 54 -7.58 1.33 7.99
C HIS A 54 -7.20 1.10 9.45
N ASN A 55 -7.97 1.68 10.37
CA ASN A 55 -7.82 1.53 11.82
C ASN A 55 -6.39 1.77 12.35
N GLY A 56 -5.67 2.73 11.77
CA GLY A 56 -4.31 3.11 12.15
C GLY A 56 -3.21 2.27 11.52
N VAL A 57 -3.54 1.31 10.64
CA VAL A 57 -2.60 0.47 9.91
C VAL A 57 -2.54 0.92 8.45
N THR A 58 -1.33 1.12 7.92
CA THR A 58 -1.14 1.44 6.51
C THR A 58 -0.84 0.16 5.73
N TYR A 59 -1.59 -0.08 4.67
CA TYR A 59 -1.45 -1.24 3.80
C TYR A 59 -1.01 -0.81 2.40
N PHE A 60 -0.01 -1.47 1.87
CA PHE A 60 0.43 -1.36 0.49
C PHE A 60 0.18 -2.67 -0.24
N VAL A 61 -0.35 -2.56 -1.46
CA VAL A 61 -0.20 -3.58 -2.49
C VAL A 61 0.93 -3.09 -3.39
N THR A 62 2.00 -3.87 -3.52
CA THR A 62 3.20 -3.52 -4.30
C THR A 62 3.67 -4.71 -5.17
N GLY A 63 2.75 -5.26 -5.95
CA GLY A 63 3.03 -6.39 -6.84
C GLY A 63 3.60 -5.99 -8.22
N GLY A 64 4.07 -4.76 -8.40
CA GLY A 64 4.56 -4.22 -9.69
C GLY A 64 5.96 -4.67 -10.10
N GLY A 65 6.42 -5.84 -9.66
CA GLY A 65 7.81 -6.30 -9.82
C GLY A 65 8.19 -6.79 -11.23
N GLY A 66 7.25 -6.85 -12.18
CA GLY A 66 7.52 -7.24 -13.58
C GLY A 66 6.67 -8.38 -14.14
N ALA A 67 5.86 -9.05 -13.32
CA ALA A 67 4.87 -10.01 -13.79
C ALA A 67 3.73 -9.31 -14.55
N HIS A 68 2.89 -10.09 -15.27
CA HIS A 68 1.78 -9.54 -16.04
C HIS A 68 0.86 -8.69 -15.14
N ALA A 69 0.81 -7.39 -15.40
CA ALA A 69 0.09 -6.43 -14.59
C ALA A 69 -1.40 -6.38 -14.95
N TYR A 70 -2.25 -6.19 -13.93
CA TYR A 70 -3.69 -6.11 -14.11
C TYR A 70 -4.18 -4.67 -13.89
N PRO A 71 -5.02 -4.11 -14.77
CA PRO A 71 -5.74 -2.88 -14.45
C PRO A 71 -6.65 -3.11 -13.24
N ILE A 72 -6.74 -2.11 -12.37
CA ILE A 72 -7.63 -2.15 -11.21
C ILE A 72 -8.47 -0.88 -11.14
N ALA A 73 -9.71 -1.03 -10.70
CA ALA A 73 -10.57 0.10 -10.43
C ALA A 73 -10.01 0.89 -9.24
N ARG A 74 -9.85 2.21 -9.42
CA ARG A 74 -9.39 3.11 -8.36
C ARG A 74 -10.57 3.55 -7.51
N LYS A 75 -10.45 3.39 -6.19
CA LYS A 75 -11.45 3.92 -5.25
C LYS A 75 -11.23 5.42 -5.03
N ALA A 76 -12.30 6.13 -4.68
CA ALA A 76 -12.24 7.58 -4.43
C ALA A 76 -11.19 7.97 -3.37
N GLY A 77 -10.90 7.10 -2.40
CA GLY A 77 -9.87 7.31 -1.37
C GLY A 77 -8.45 6.84 -1.72
N ASP A 78 -8.21 6.20 -2.87
CA ASP A 78 -6.87 5.72 -3.26
C ASP A 78 -5.96 6.93 -3.55
N PRO A 79 -4.85 7.13 -2.84
CA PRO A 79 -3.92 8.24 -3.11
C PRO A 79 -3.30 8.16 -4.51
N TYR A 80 -3.19 6.97 -5.09
CA TYR A 80 -2.72 6.75 -6.45
C TYR A 80 -3.90 6.60 -7.40
N LYS A 81 -4.05 7.56 -8.34
CA LYS A 81 -5.23 7.66 -9.21
C LYS A 81 -5.06 7.04 -10.60
N ASP A 82 -3.84 6.65 -10.97
CA ASP A 82 -3.58 6.05 -12.27
C ASP A 82 -4.11 4.60 -12.30
N ALA A 83 -5.20 4.39 -13.04
CA ALA A 83 -5.82 3.08 -13.24
C ALA A 83 -5.07 2.17 -14.23
N GLY A 84 -4.01 2.68 -14.85
CA GLY A 84 -3.18 1.95 -15.79
C GLY A 84 -2.26 0.91 -15.14
N ILE A 85 -1.63 0.12 -16.01
CA ILE A 85 -0.55 -0.80 -15.66
C ILE A 85 0.61 0.02 -15.06
N ASN A 86 1.21 -0.51 -14.00
CA ASN A 86 2.40 0.09 -13.40
C ASN A 86 3.38 -0.98 -12.95
N TYR A 87 4.64 -0.75 -13.31
CA TYR A 87 5.79 -1.44 -12.74
C TYR A 87 6.46 -0.49 -11.77
N HIS A 88 6.81 -0.97 -10.59
CA HIS A 88 7.34 -0.11 -9.54
C HIS A 88 8.04 -0.90 -8.43
N TYR A 89 8.73 -0.15 -7.57
CA TYR A 89 9.14 -0.61 -6.25
C TYR A 89 8.85 0.48 -5.22
N LEU A 90 8.84 0.11 -3.93
CA LEU A 90 8.77 1.07 -2.84
C LEU A 90 10.14 1.29 -2.22
N LEU A 91 10.53 2.56 -2.09
CA LEU A 91 11.68 2.97 -1.30
C LEU A 91 11.21 3.31 0.11
N VAL A 92 11.69 2.57 1.11
CA VAL A 92 11.39 2.80 2.53
C VAL A 92 12.61 3.44 3.20
N ALA A 93 12.52 4.73 3.50
CA ALA A 93 13.54 5.47 4.22
C ALA A 93 13.09 5.66 5.68
N VAL A 94 13.83 5.04 6.60
CA VAL A 94 13.58 5.15 8.05
C VAL A 94 14.47 6.25 8.61
N ASP A 95 13.87 7.26 9.25
CA ASP A 95 14.59 8.35 9.88
C ASP A 95 14.01 8.59 11.28
N LYS A 96 14.78 8.25 12.32
CA LYS A 96 14.47 8.46 13.75
C LYS A 96 13.02 8.15 14.12
N ASN A 97 12.16 9.17 14.09
CA ASN A 97 10.77 9.14 14.52
C ASN A 97 9.78 9.10 13.35
N GLN A 98 10.20 8.75 12.14
CA GLN A 98 9.35 8.64 10.98
C GLN A 98 9.87 7.64 9.95
N VAL A 99 8.98 7.19 9.08
CA VAL A 99 9.28 6.42 7.89
C VAL A 99 8.71 7.16 6.70
N ARG A 100 9.53 7.42 5.68
CA ARG A 100 9.08 7.89 4.36
C ARG A 100 9.03 6.70 3.42
N ILE A 101 7.89 6.52 2.76
CA ILE A 101 7.68 5.47 1.78
C ILE A 101 7.32 6.14 0.47
N THR A 102 8.11 5.87 -0.56
CA THR A 102 7.99 6.51 -1.86
C THR A 102 7.83 5.44 -2.94
N MET A 103 6.80 5.56 -3.78
CA MET A 103 6.61 4.71 -4.95
C MET A 103 7.50 5.17 -6.09
N LYS A 104 8.39 4.30 -6.57
CA LYS A 104 9.24 4.53 -7.74
C LYS A 104 8.64 3.79 -8.92
N LYS A 105 7.87 4.49 -9.76
CA LYS A 105 7.22 3.92 -10.95
C LYS A 105 8.19 3.93 -12.13
N LEU A 106 8.28 2.80 -12.83
CA LEU A 106 9.00 2.62 -14.07
C LEU A 106 8.06 2.77 -15.26
N GLU A 107 8.45 3.61 -16.20
CA GLU A 107 7.90 3.68 -17.54
C GLU A 107 9.03 3.56 -18.55
N PHE A 108 8.72 3.17 -19.79
CA PHE A 108 9.68 3.21 -20.89
C PHE A 108 9.30 4.32 -21.85
N LYS A 109 10.21 5.26 -22.08
CA LYS A 109 10.09 6.33 -23.08
C LYS A 109 11.22 6.15 -24.08
N ASP A 110 10.87 5.93 -25.34
CA ASP A 110 11.83 5.68 -26.43
C ASP A 110 12.83 4.55 -26.10
N GLY A 111 12.34 3.47 -25.50
CA GLY A 111 13.15 2.31 -25.10
C GLY A 111 14.05 2.53 -23.89
N LYS A 112 14.00 3.69 -23.24
CA LYS A 112 14.80 4.01 -22.04
C LYS A 112 13.92 4.03 -20.79
N PRO A 113 14.46 3.56 -19.65
CA PRO A 113 13.74 3.64 -18.38
C PRO A 113 13.57 5.12 -17.97
N ALA A 114 12.32 5.50 -17.70
CA ALA A 114 11.91 6.77 -17.15
C ALA A 114 11.25 6.52 -15.79
N TRP A 115 11.81 7.10 -14.73
CA TRP A 115 11.34 6.89 -13.37
C TRP A 115 10.51 8.09 -12.88
N SER A 116 9.38 7.82 -12.25
CA SER A 116 8.54 8.84 -11.59
C SER A 116 8.22 8.48 -10.14
N LEU A 117 7.68 9.45 -9.40
CA LEU A 117 7.34 9.35 -7.99
C LEU A 117 5.86 9.67 -7.74
N PRO A 118 4.93 8.86 -8.28
CA PRO A 118 3.53 9.25 -8.29
C PRO A 118 2.85 9.12 -6.93
N ASP A 119 3.48 8.46 -5.95
CA ASP A 119 2.96 8.40 -4.60
C ASP A 119 4.07 8.46 -3.53
N GLU A 120 3.75 9.11 -2.42
CA GLU A 120 4.60 9.23 -1.25
C GLU A 120 3.77 9.38 0.03
N ILE A 121 4.23 8.76 1.11
CA ILE A 121 3.71 9.01 2.46
C ILE A 121 4.85 9.11 3.48
N VAL A 122 4.69 10.00 4.45
CA VAL A 122 5.49 10.02 5.67
C VAL A 122 4.62 9.54 6.83
N ILE A 123 5.06 8.46 7.47
CA ILE A 123 4.41 7.87 8.64
C ILE A 123 5.24 8.21 9.86
N PRO A 124 4.79 9.15 10.72
CA PRO A 124 5.47 9.41 11.97
C PRO A 124 5.30 8.22 12.91
N ALA A 125 6.32 7.96 13.73
CA ALA A 125 6.22 7.13 14.90
C ALA A 125 5.09 7.65 15.80
N SER A 126 4.38 6.74 16.46
CA SER A 126 3.30 7.14 17.35
C SER A 126 3.81 8.09 18.43
N VAL A 127 3.17 9.25 18.57
CA VAL A 127 3.34 10.09 19.75
C VAL A 127 2.63 9.38 20.90
N ALA A 128 3.32 9.17 22.03
CA ALA A 128 2.66 8.59 23.19
C ALA A 128 1.48 9.50 23.54
N LYS A 129 0.29 8.94 23.74
CA LYS A 129 -0.70 9.64 24.56
C LYS A 129 -0.01 9.87 25.90
N VAL A 130 0.23 11.12 26.25
CA VAL A 130 0.56 11.49 27.63
C VAL A 130 -0.63 11.01 28.44
N ALA A 131 -0.44 9.92 29.19
CA ALA A 131 -1.42 9.49 30.18
C ALA A 131 -1.62 10.69 31.12
N GLY A 132 -2.87 11.13 31.25
CA GLY A 132 -3.24 12.42 31.81
C GLY A 132 -2.46 12.81 33.07
N ALA A 133 -2.10 14.08 33.15
CA ALA A 133 -1.84 14.72 34.43
C ALA A 133 -3.03 14.41 35.36
N ARG A 134 -2.75 13.68 36.43
CA ARG A 134 -3.67 13.50 37.55
C ARG A 134 -3.84 14.81 38.30
#